data_AF-A0A9D4XW85-F1
#
_entry.id   AF-A0A9D4XW85-F1
#
_cell.length_a   1.000
_cell.length_b   1.000
_cell.length_c   1.000
_cell.angle_alpha   90.00
_cell.angle_beta   90.00
_cell.angle_gamma   90.00
#
_symmetry.space_group_name_H-M   'P 1'
#
loop_
_entity.id
_entity.type
_entity.pdbx_description
1 polymer ?
#
loop_
_entity_poly.entity_id
_entity_poly.type
_entity_poly.pdbx_seq_one_letter_code
_entity_poly.pdbx_strand_id
1 'polypeptide(L)'
;MLKSASAYADSRLYAIKAQTLILCSGKDQLLPSQQEGERLRQLLPNCELRKFDDNGHFLFLEGSLDLVTIIKGTSYYRRGKYHDYASDFIPPSRDEANKIIESYSLFNFITSPVMLSTLEDGKIVKGLAGIPSEGPVLLVGNHMLLALDTVSLLSQMYTEQDIIVRGMAHPLMFRRRKRGRLPEVSSFDWLRVMGIFPVTATNLFKLFSSKSHVLLFPGGVREAFHRKGEEYKLFWPEQSEFVRIAARFGAKIIPFGSVGEDDLGQVVIDYDDLVKIPYLRSEIENLTNEAVQLRAGVGGEVENQQVYPPGILPKVPGRFYYYFGKPIETDGRKQELKDKDKSQELYLEVKTEVERCIAYLKEKRESDPYRSILTRSLYQATHAPTSDIPTFEI
;
A
#
# COMPACT_ATOMS: atom_id res chain seq x y z
N MET A 1 -8.11 28.68 41.73
CA MET A 1 -8.75 27.38 41.43
C MET A 1 -8.14 26.73 40.18
N LEU A 2 -8.17 27.38 39.00
CA LEU A 2 -7.65 26.82 37.74
C LEU A 2 -6.16 26.38 37.79
N LYS A 3 -5.26 27.19 38.37
CA LYS A 3 -3.83 26.82 38.50
C LYS A 3 -3.61 25.54 39.32
N SER A 4 -4.38 25.34 40.38
CA SER A 4 -4.30 24.15 41.23
C SER A 4 -4.88 22.91 40.52
N ALA A 5 -5.98 23.08 39.79
CA ALA A 5 -6.56 22.01 38.97
C ALA A 5 -5.63 21.57 37.82
N SER A 6 -5.01 22.53 37.12
CA SER A 6 -4.01 22.25 36.08
C SER A 6 -2.81 21.50 36.66
N ALA A 7 -2.21 21.98 37.75
CA ALA A 7 -1.08 21.28 38.39
C ALA A 7 -1.45 19.85 38.83
N TYR A 8 -2.67 19.65 39.36
CA TYR A 8 -3.17 18.34 39.73
C TYR A 8 -3.31 17.40 38.52
N ALA A 9 -3.88 17.88 37.41
CA ALA A 9 -4.02 17.10 36.17
C ALA A 9 -2.66 16.78 35.54
N ASP A 10 -1.77 17.78 35.42
CA ASP A 10 -0.43 17.63 34.85
C ASP A 10 0.40 16.59 35.61
N SER A 11 0.30 16.57 36.94
CA SER A 11 0.95 15.57 37.80
C SER A 11 0.44 14.14 37.62
N ARG A 12 -0.57 13.90 36.77
CA ARG A 12 -1.16 12.57 36.54
C ARG A 12 -1.12 12.14 35.07
N LEU A 13 -0.76 13.01 34.14
CA LEU A 13 -0.75 12.68 32.71
C LEU A 13 0.14 11.45 32.41
N TYR A 14 1.30 11.32 33.06
CA TYR A 14 2.21 10.18 32.89
C TYR A 14 1.62 8.83 33.37
N ALA A 15 0.61 8.87 34.25
CA ALA A 15 -0.08 7.69 34.75
C ALA A 15 -1.14 7.16 33.77
N ILE A 16 -1.53 7.95 32.76
CA ILE A 16 -2.43 7.50 31.70
C ILE A 16 -1.67 6.48 30.82
N LYS A 17 -2.03 5.21 30.95
CA LYS A 17 -1.49 4.11 30.13
C LYS A 17 -2.40 3.71 28.97
N ALA A 18 -3.64 4.19 28.98
CA ALA A 18 -4.60 3.97 27.91
C ALA A 18 -4.06 4.54 26.59
N GLN A 19 -4.47 3.94 25.48
CA GLN A 19 -4.19 4.47 24.16
C GLN A 19 -5.00 5.76 23.98
N THR A 20 -4.38 6.85 23.54
CA THR A 20 -5.02 8.17 23.48
C THR A 20 -4.86 8.82 22.11
N LEU A 21 -5.97 9.10 21.45
CA LEU A 21 -5.98 9.88 20.21
C LEU A 21 -6.26 11.34 20.55
N ILE A 22 -5.34 12.24 20.18
CA ILE A 22 -5.45 13.68 20.37
C ILE A 22 -5.77 14.29 19.01
N LEU A 23 -6.85 15.06 18.91
CA LEU A 23 -7.21 15.83 17.72
C LEU A 23 -7.05 17.31 18.02
N CYS A 24 -6.30 18.02 17.18
CA CYS A 24 -5.97 19.43 17.38
C CYS A 24 -6.30 20.27 16.15
N SER A 25 -7.02 21.36 16.39
CA SER A 25 -7.26 22.43 15.42
C SER A 25 -6.03 23.31 15.21
N GLY A 26 -5.75 23.67 13.96
CA GLY A 26 -4.68 24.60 13.60
C GLY A 26 -5.05 26.07 13.65
N LYS A 27 -6.30 26.41 13.32
CA LYS A 27 -6.84 27.78 13.34
C LYS A 27 -7.71 28.04 14.58
N ASP A 28 -7.42 27.36 15.68
CA ASP A 28 -8.09 27.61 16.95
C ASP A 28 -7.75 29.00 17.48
N GLN A 29 -8.74 29.89 17.51
CA GLN A 29 -8.59 31.26 18.03
C GLN A 29 -8.93 31.36 19.53
N LEU A 30 -9.44 30.29 20.16
CA LEU A 30 -9.83 30.29 21.56
C LEU A 30 -8.78 29.64 22.45
N LEU A 31 -8.15 28.55 21.98
CA LEU A 31 -7.15 27.79 22.73
C LEU A 31 -5.87 27.58 21.90
N PRO A 32 -4.69 27.51 22.54
CA PRO A 32 -3.43 27.14 21.88
C PRO A 32 -3.37 25.63 21.58
N SER A 33 -4.33 25.13 20.81
CA SER A 33 -4.61 23.70 20.62
C SER A 33 -3.44 22.94 20.00
N GLN A 34 -2.69 23.53 19.07
CA GLN A 34 -1.50 22.88 18.51
C GLN A 34 -0.36 22.77 19.52
N GLN A 35 -0.08 23.83 20.29
CA GLN A 35 0.97 23.79 21.31
C GLN A 35 0.62 22.80 22.42
N GLU A 36 -0.65 22.78 22.85
CA GLU A 36 -1.12 21.84 23.87
C GLU A 36 -1.10 20.39 23.36
N GLY A 37 -1.52 20.15 22.11
CA GLY A 37 -1.43 18.83 21.49
C GLY A 37 0.00 18.28 21.47
N GLU A 38 0.98 19.13 21.14
CA GLU A 38 2.39 18.76 21.18
C GLU A 38 2.91 18.49 22.60
N ARG A 39 2.50 19.31 23.57
CA ARG A 39 2.84 19.11 24.99
C ARG A 39 2.29 17.77 25.49
N LEU A 40 1.00 17.51 25.25
CA LEU A 40 0.36 16.24 25.62
C LEU A 40 1.01 15.06 24.92
N ARG A 41 1.40 15.22 23.65
CA ARG A 41 2.12 14.19 22.90
C ARG A 41 3.45 13.79 23.54
N GLN A 42 4.13 14.73 24.20
CA GLN A 42 5.38 14.46 24.91
C GLN A 42 5.18 13.78 26.28
N LEU A 43 4.04 14.04 26.93
CA LEU A 43 3.75 13.54 28.29
C LEU A 43 3.01 12.21 28.30
N LEU A 44 2.17 11.95 27.30
CA LEU A 44 1.38 10.73 27.21
C LEU A 44 2.17 9.62 26.50
N PRO A 45 2.44 8.49 27.16
CA PRO A 45 3.33 7.45 26.62
C PRO A 45 2.75 6.72 25.39
N ASN A 46 1.42 6.61 25.31
CA ASN A 46 0.70 5.84 24.30
C ASN A 46 -0.30 6.71 23.54
N CYS A 47 0.16 7.83 22.98
CA CYS A 47 -0.70 8.74 22.26
C CYS A 47 -0.36 8.88 20.78
N GLU A 48 -1.37 9.26 20.01
CA GLU A 48 -1.23 9.70 18.63
C GLU A 48 -1.89 11.08 18.48
N LEU A 49 -1.19 11.99 17.80
CA LEU A 49 -1.64 13.36 17.61
C LEU A 49 -2.02 13.56 16.16
N ARG A 50 -3.23 14.10 15.92
CA ARG A 50 -3.74 14.51 14.61
C ARG A 50 -3.96 16.00 14.60
N LYS A 51 -3.29 16.67 13.66
CA LYS A 51 -3.38 18.11 13.47
C LYS A 51 -4.22 18.39 12.24
N PHE A 52 -5.16 19.30 12.38
CA PHE A 52 -6.04 19.76 11.33
C PHE A 52 -5.77 21.24 11.11
N ASP A 53 -4.73 21.52 10.32
CA ASP A 53 -4.11 22.85 10.21
C ASP A 53 -5.08 23.92 9.74
N ASP A 54 -6.09 23.55 8.96
CA ASP A 54 -7.07 24.46 8.38
C ASP A 54 -8.36 24.62 9.20
N ASN A 55 -8.52 23.87 10.29
CA ASN A 55 -9.75 23.83 11.06
C ASN A 55 -9.72 24.76 12.29
N GLY A 56 -10.87 25.34 12.60
CA GLY A 56 -11.10 26.20 13.76
C GLY A 56 -11.41 25.41 15.04
N HIS A 57 -11.83 26.11 16.09
CA HIS A 57 -12.01 25.54 17.44
C HIS A 57 -13.02 24.37 17.47
N PHE A 58 -14.07 24.43 16.65
CA PHE A 58 -15.17 23.47 16.67
C PHE A 58 -14.95 22.35 15.62
N LEU A 59 -13.87 21.56 15.78
CA LEU A 59 -13.47 20.49 14.84
C LEU A 59 -14.63 19.64 14.30
N PHE A 60 -15.54 19.20 15.19
CA PHE A 60 -16.62 18.27 14.84
C PHE A 60 -17.85 18.95 14.22
N LEU A 61 -17.91 20.28 14.22
CA LEU A 61 -18.97 21.04 13.56
C LEU A 61 -18.55 21.50 12.16
N GLU A 62 -17.26 21.40 11.84
CA GLU A 62 -16.74 21.69 10.51
C GLU A 62 -16.92 20.47 9.62
N GLY A 63 -17.63 20.62 8.49
CA GLY A 63 -17.98 19.51 7.59
C GLY A 63 -16.81 18.83 6.87
N SER A 64 -15.57 19.27 7.11
CA SER A 64 -14.35 18.71 6.53
C SER A 64 -13.80 17.51 7.30
N LEU A 65 -14.29 17.23 8.52
CA LEU A 65 -13.75 16.19 9.39
C LEU A 65 -14.74 15.03 9.59
N ASP A 66 -14.30 13.81 9.32
CA ASP A 66 -15.02 12.58 9.67
C ASP A 66 -14.29 11.82 10.78
N LEU A 67 -14.85 11.86 12.00
CA LEU A 67 -14.27 11.20 13.17
C LEU A 67 -14.22 9.67 13.00
N VAL A 68 -15.20 9.07 12.32
CA VAL A 68 -15.24 7.63 12.11
C VAL A 68 -14.11 7.22 11.16
N THR A 69 -13.90 7.97 10.07
CA THR A 69 -12.77 7.76 9.17
C THR A 69 -11.44 7.89 9.90
N ILE A 70 -11.27 8.89 10.77
CA ILE A 70 -10.05 9.04 11.56
C ILE A 70 -9.84 7.85 12.51
N ILE A 71 -10.89 7.37 13.18
CA ILE A 71 -10.79 6.21 14.08
C ILE A 71 -10.41 4.93 13.32
N LYS A 72 -10.95 4.73 12.10
CA LYS A 72 -10.56 3.63 11.20
C LYS A 72 -9.10 3.78 10.78
N GLY A 73 -8.74 4.96 10.27
CA GLY A 73 -7.41 5.31 9.78
C GLY A 73 -6.34 5.18 10.85
N THR A 74 -6.65 5.47 12.11
CA THR A 74 -5.73 5.33 13.26
C THR A 74 -5.69 3.92 13.86
N SER A 75 -6.58 3.01 13.47
CA SER A 75 -6.74 1.67 14.08
C SER A 75 -7.04 1.72 15.59
N TYR A 76 -7.77 2.74 16.05
CA TYR A 76 -8.17 2.86 17.47
C TYR A 76 -9.46 2.10 17.79
N TYR A 77 -10.28 1.82 16.77
CA TYR A 77 -11.41 0.91 16.94
C TYR A 77 -10.89 -0.52 17.13
N ARG A 78 -11.33 -1.17 18.22
CA ARG A 78 -11.07 -2.59 18.48
C ARG A 78 -12.19 -3.19 19.32
N ARG A 79 -12.54 -4.45 19.06
CA ARG A 79 -13.55 -5.19 19.82
C ARG A 79 -12.93 -5.95 21.00
N GLY A 80 -11.61 -6.17 20.97
CA GLY A 80 -10.86 -6.90 21.98
C GLY A 80 -9.87 -6.04 22.77
N LYS A 81 -9.06 -6.71 23.59
CA LYS A 81 -7.97 -6.10 24.35
C LYS A 81 -6.88 -5.49 23.45
N TYR A 82 -6.65 -6.10 22.29
CA TYR A 82 -5.69 -5.68 21.27
C TYR A 82 -6.42 -5.49 19.95
N HIS A 83 -5.92 -4.58 19.10
CA HIS A 83 -6.47 -4.37 17.77
C HIS A 83 -6.13 -5.56 16.86
N ASP A 84 -7.14 -6.08 16.17
CA ASP A 84 -7.02 -7.15 15.19
C ASP A 84 -7.37 -6.64 13.78
N TYR A 85 -6.37 -6.58 12.90
CA TYR A 85 -6.53 -6.02 11.55
C TYR A 85 -7.52 -6.79 10.66
N ALA A 86 -7.87 -8.04 10.99
CA ALA A 86 -8.87 -8.80 10.25
C ALA A 86 -10.25 -8.60 10.87
N SER A 87 -10.43 -8.91 12.16
CA SER A 87 -11.76 -8.90 12.78
C SER A 87 -12.26 -7.50 13.14
N ASP A 88 -11.37 -6.55 13.46
CA ASP A 88 -11.76 -5.17 13.79
C ASP A 88 -11.84 -4.28 12.55
N PHE A 89 -11.59 -4.81 11.36
CA PHE A 89 -11.72 -4.06 10.11
C PHE A 89 -13.18 -3.66 9.87
N ILE A 90 -13.38 -2.38 9.60
CA ILE A 90 -14.66 -1.83 9.15
C ILE A 90 -14.42 -1.36 7.71
N PRO A 91 -15.11 -1.94 6.71
CA PRO A 91 -15.02 -1.48 5.33
C PRO A 91 -15.25 0.03 5.20
N PRO A 92 -14.59 0.71 4.24
CA PRO A 92 -14.95 2.07 3.90
C PRO A 92 -16.39 2.09 3.37
N SER A 93 -17.12 3.14 3.74
CA SER A 93 -18.33 3.52 3.03
C SER A 93 -17.99 3.96 1.60
N ARG A 94 -18.99 3.99 0.71
CA ARG A 94 -18.79 4.46 -0.67
C ARG A 94 -18.24 5.89 -0.71
N ASP A 95 -18.71 6.77 0.16
CA ASP A 95 -18.23 8.15 0.23
C ASP A 95 -16.78 8.24 0.72
N GLU A 96 -16.40 7.44 1.72
CA GLU A 96 -15.00 7.35 2.18
C GLU A 96 -14.08 6.85 1.05
N ALA A 97 -14.47 5.77 0.37
CA ALA A 97 -13.69 5.20 -0.72
C ALA A 97 -13.59 6.18 -1.90
N ASN A 98 -14.70 6.81 -2.30
CA ASN A 98 -14.72 7.78 -3.40
C ASN A 98 -13.84 8.99 -3.09
N LYS A 99 -13.92 9.56 -1.87
CA LYS A 99 -13.04 10.68 -1.45
C LYS A 99 -11.56 10.29 -1.53
N ILE A 100 -11.21 9.07 -1.11
CA ILE A 100 -9.84 8.56 -1.19
C ILE A 100 -9.42 8.44 -2.66
N ILE A 101 -10.23 7.82 -3.51
CA ILE A 101 -9.94 7.65 -4.94
C ILE A 101 -9.83 8.99 -5.67
N GLU A 102 -10.72 9.94 -5.36
CA GLU A 102 -10.72 11.30 -5.91
C GLU A 102 -9.47 12.09 -5.49
N SER A 103 -8.93 11.86 -4.29
CA SER A 103 -7.66 12.47 -3.87
C SER A 103 -6.46 12.06 -4.75
N TYR A 104 -6.60 10.93 -5.46
CA TYR A 104 -5.64 10.44 -6.46
C TYR A 104 -6.11 10.64 -7.90
N SER A 105 -7.17 11.42 -8.14
CA SER A 105 -7.73 11.64 -9.48
C SER A 105 -6.69 12.15 -10.47
N LEU A 106 -5.83 13.11 -10.09
CA LEU A 106 -4.74 13.60 -10.95
C LEU A 106 -3.73 12.50 -11.26
N PHE A 107 -3.35 11.69 -10.27
CA PHE A 107 -2.43 10.57 -10.46
C PHE A 107 -3.03 9.50 -11.39
N ASN A 108 -4.28 9.15 -11.17
CA ASN A 108 -5.04 8.21 -12.02
C ASN A 108 -5.27 8.78 -13.42
N PHE A 109 -5.45 10.09 -13.58
CA PHE A 109 -5.52 10.74 -14.89
C PHE A 109 -4.18 10.64 -15.62
N ILE A 110 -3.09 11.02 -14.96
CA ILE A 110 -1.73 10.98 -15.53
C ILE A 110 -1.36 9.55 -15.94
N THR A 111 -1.62 8.56 -15.09
CA THR A 111 -1.25 7.16 -15.36
C THR A 111 -2.27 6.40 -16.20
N SER A 112 -3.52 6.89 -16.28
CA SER A 112 -4.73 6.21 -16.81
C SER A 112 -4.57 4.68 -16.94
N PRO A 113 -4.66 3.95 -15.82
CA PRO A 113 -4.24 2.56 -15.75
C PRO A 113 -5.04 1.68 -16.72
N VAL A 114 -4.38 0.71 -17.33
CA VAL A 114 -5.00 -0.35 -18.13
C VAL A 114 -5.02 -1.62 -17.28
N MET A 115 -6.23 -2.13 -17.03
CA MET A 115 -6.43 -3.41 -16.38
C MET A 115 -6.68 -4.49 -17.44
N LEU A 116 -5.93 -5.60 -17.37
CA LEU A 116 -6.13 -6.80 -18.18
C LEU A 116 -6.24 -8.01 -17.25
N SER A 117 -7.13 -8.94 -17.54
CA SER A 117 -7.25 -10.19 -16.78
C SER A 117 -7.49 -11.40 -17.69
N THR A 118 -7.06 -12.58 -17.24
CA THR A 118 -7.29 -13.85 -17.94
C THR A 118 -8.55 -14.53 -17.41
N LEU A 119 -9.48 -14.86 -18.33
CA LEU A 119 -10.68 -15.65 -18.02
C LEU A 119 -10.34 -17.14 -17.80
N GLU A 120 -11.30 -17.92 -17.29
CA GLU A 120 -11.12 -19.36 -17.02
C GLU A 120 -10.72 -20.17 -18.26
N ASP A 121 -11.21 -19.78 -19.44
CA ASP A 121 -10.89 -20.40 -20.74
C ASP A 121 -9.50 -20.02 -21.27
N GLY A 122 -8.78 -19.14 -20.57
CA GLY A 122 -7.45 -18.65 -20.94
C GLY A 122 -7.45 -17.40 -21.80
N LYS A 123 -8.61 -16.84 -22.18
CA LYS A 123 -8.70 -15.61 -22.96
C LYS A 123 -8.30 -14.40 -22.11
N ILE A 124 -7.43 -13.55 -22.64
CA ILE A 124 -7.10 -12.24 -22.05
C ILE A 124 -8.20 -11.24 -22.44
N VAL A 125 -8.70 -10.49 -21.47
CA VAL A 125 -9.71 -9.45 -21.69
C VAL A 125 -9.29 -8.14 -21.01
N LYS A 126 -9.79 -7.02 -21.54
CA LYS A 126 -9.71 -5.73 -20.86
C LYS A 126 -10.63 -5.73 -19.64
N GLY A 127 -10.16 -5.13 -18.55
CA GLY A 127 -10.83 -5.06 -17.26
C GLY A 127 -10.51 -6.24 -16.35
N LEU A 128 -11.25 -6.34 -15.25
CA LEU A 128 -11.00 -7.26 -14.14
C LEU A 128 -11.94 -8.49 -14.10
N ALA A 129 -12.60 -8.82 -15.21
CA ALA A 129 -13.57 -9.92 -15.28
C ALA A 129 -12.97 -11.32 -15.01
N GLY A 130 -11.65 -11.49 -15.17
CA GLY A 130 -10.94 -12.73 -14.81
C GLY A 130 -10.64 -12.87 -13.31
N ILE A 131 -10.94 -11.85 -12.50
CA ILE A 131 -10.73 -11.91 -11.05
C ILE A 131 -11.98 -12.52 -10.38
N PRO A 132 -11.84 -13.57 -9.56
CA PRO A 132 -12.96 -14.12 -8.81
C PRO A 132 -13.58 -13.08 -7.87
N SER A 133 -14.90 -12.94 -7.91
CA SER A 133 -15.65 -12.03 -7.02
C SER A 133 -15.66 -12.50 -5.56
N GLU A 134 -15.52 -13.80 -5.32
CA GLU A 134 -15.45 -14.40 -3.99
C GLU A 134 -14.05 -14.90 -3.65
N GLY A 135 -13.64 -14.69 -2.39
CA GLY A 135 -12.36 -15.18 -1.87
C GLY A 135 -12.43 -16.53 -1.16
N PRO A 136 -11.27 -17.03 -0.66
CA PRO A 136 -10.01 -16.31 -0.58
C PRO A 136 -9.25 -16.25 -1.91
N VAL A 137 -8.75 -15.06 -2.26
CA VAL A 137 -7.89 -14.81 -3.43
C VAL A 137 -6.59 -14.19 -2.96
N LEU A 138 -5.46 -14.60 -3.54
CA LEU A 138 -4.15 -14.01 -3.32
C LEU A 138 -3.61 -13.44 -4.64
N LEU A 139 -3.62 -12.11 -4.76
CA LEU A 139 -2.95 -11.39 -5.84
C LEU A 139 -1.45 -11.29 -5.51
N VAL A 140 -0.59 -11.80 -6.40
CA VAL A 140 0.86 -11.80 -6.22
C VAL A 140 1.54 -11.16 -7.43
N GLY A 141 2.35 -10.12 -7.22
CA GLY A 141 3.01 -9.41 -8.33
C GLY A 141 4.31 -8.72 -7.94
N ASN A 142 4.91 -8.00 -8.90
CA ASN A 142 6.05 -7.11 -8.66
C ASN A 142 5.61 -5.82 -7.99
N HIS A 143 6.52 -5.22 -7.21
CA HIS A 143 6.31 -3.91 -6.63
C HIS A 143 7.00 -2.80 -7.43
N MET A 144 6.24 -1.80 -7.89
CA MET A 144 6.82 -0.61 -8.51
C MET A 144 7.44 0.34 -7.48
N LEU A 145 8.40 1.15 -7.92
CA LEU A 145 9.07 2.22 -7.21
C LEU A 145 8.09 3.02 -6.35
N LEU A 146 8.45 3.20 -5.08
CA LEU A 146 7.66 3.90 -4.06
C LEU A 146 6.23 3.37 -3.88
N ALA A 147 5.95 2.12 -4.27
CA ALA A 147 4.60 1.53 -4.19
C ALA A 147 3.54 2.26 -5.02
N LEU A 148 3.94 2.92 -6.12
CA LEU A 148 3.03 3.68 -6.98
C LEU A 148 1.95 2.82 -7.65
N ASP A 149 2.23 1.53 -7.83
CA ASP A 149 1.30 0.50 -8.32
C ASP A 149 0.03 0.38 -7.46
N THR A 150 0.18 0.54 -6.15
CA THR A 150 -0.86 0.20 -5.18
C THR A 150 -2.06 1.14 -5.28
N VAL A 151 -1.83 2.42 -5.55
CA VAL A 151 -2.88 3.45 -5.61
C VAL A 151 -3.91 3.10 -6.69
N SER A 152 -3.44 2.90 -7.93
CA SER A 152 -4.32 2.64 -9.07
C SER A 152 -4.91 1.23 -9.01
N LEU A 153 -4.16 0.23 -8.56
CA LEU A 153 -4.66 -1.14 -8.40
C LEU A 153 -5.83 -1.20 -7.41
N LEU A 154 -5.67 -0.65 -6.20
CA LEU A 154 -6.75 -0.66 -5.21
C LEU A 154 -7.97 0.13 -5.68
N SER A 155 -7.74 1.27 -6.35
CA SER A 155 -8.82 2.09 -6.91
C SER A 155 -9.65 1.30 -7.92
N GLN A 156 -9.01 0.69 -8.94
CA GLN A 156 -9.75 -0.03 -9.99
C GLN A 156 -10.43 -1.30 -9.48
N MET A 157 -9.80 -2.04 -8.58
CA MET A 157 -10.41 -3.22 -7.94
C MET A 157 -11.71 -2.84 -7.21
N TYR A 158 -11.71 -1.69 -6.53
CA TYR A 158 -12.90 -1.20 -5.86
C TYR A 158 -13.94 -0.67 -6.86
N THR A 159 -13.55 0.15 -7.84
CA THR A 159 -14.51 0.80 -8.75
C THR A 159 -15.10 -0.13 -9.80
N GLU A 160 -14.32 -1.08 -10.33
CA GLU A 160 -14.78 -2.00 -11.38
C GLU A 160 -15.46 -3.26 -10.82
N GLN A 161 -15.06 -3.74 -9.63
CA GLN A 161 -15.49 -5.04 -9.09
C GLN A 161 -16.12 -4.98 -7.69
N ASP A 162 -16.16 -3.81 -7.03
CA ASP A 162 -16.59 -3.67 -5.63
C ASP A 162 -15.75 -4.56 -4.68
N ILE A 163 -14.49 -4.85 -5.05
CA ILE A 163 -13.57 -5.69 -4.28
C ILE A 163 -12.65 -4.80 -3.43
N ILE A 164 -12.74 -4.96 -2.12
CA ILE A 164 -11.76 -4.38 -1.18
C ILE A 164 -10.56 -5.32 -1.08
N VAL A 165 -9.51 -4.97 -1.81
CA VAL A 165 -8.23 -5.69 -1.74
C VAL A 165 -7.49 -5.34 -0.46
N ARG A 166 -7.17 -6.38 0.31
CA ARG A 166 -6.43 -6.28 1.57
C ARG A 166 -4.93 -6.37 1.27
N GLY A 167 -4.25 -5.23 1.20
CA GLY A 167 -2.80 -5.18 0.93
C GLY A 167 -1.92 -5.42 2.17
N MET A 168 -0.85 -6.21 2.01
CA MET A 168 0.20 -6.40 3.02
C MET A 168 1.26 -5.32 2.92
N ALA A 169 1.35 -4.47 3.94
CA ALA A 169 2.28 -3.35 3.97
C ALA A 169 3.33 -3.47 5.08
N HIS A 170 4.42 -2.73 4.90
CA HIS A 170 5.48 -2.65 5.89
C HIS A 170 4.99 -2.00 7.21
N PRO A 171 5.35 -2.52 8.40
CA PRO A 171 4.91 -1.98 9.70
C PRO A 171 5.17 -0.49 9.92
N LEU A 172 6.11 0.09 9.18
CA LEU A 172 6.39 1.54 9.20
C LEU A 172 5.14 2.38 8.94
N MET A 173 4.18 1.86 8.15
CA MET A 173 2.95 2.55 7.77
C MET A 173 1.89 2.54 8.89
N PHE A 174 2.15 1.85 10.00
CA PHE A 174 1.23 1.71 11.14
C PHE A 174 1.83 2.21 12.43
N ARG A 175 3.14 2.08 12.58
CA ARG A 175 3.86 2.45 13.80
C ARG A 175 5.32 2.74 13.50
N ARG A 176 5.84 3.79 14.13
CA ARG A 176 7.28 4.09 14.15
C ARG A 176 7.96 3.54 15.39
N ARG A 177 9.25 3.18 15.27
CA ARG A 177 10.08 2.81 16.43
C ARG A 177 10.55 4.04 17.21
N LYS A 178 10.93 5.10 16.50
CA LYS A 178 11.40 6.38 17.05
C LYS A 178 10.86 7.53 16.22
N ARG A 179 10.85 8.73 16.80
CA ARG A 179 10.53 9.96 16.07
C ARG A 179 11.69 10.33 15.17
N GLY A 180 11.38 10.88 14.00
CA GLY A 180 12.37 11.34 13.04
C GLY A 180 11.72 11.75 11.72
N ARG A 181 12.42 11.54 10.61
CA ARG A 181 12.17 12.24 9.34
C ARG A 181 11.27 11.49 8.36
N LEU A 182 10.85 10.27 8.65
CA LEU A 182 9.84 9.58 7.83
C LEU A 182 8.52 10.38 7.77
N PRO A 183 7.65 10.15 6.76
CA PRO A 183 6.29 10.71 6.71
C PRO A 183 5.45 10.30 7.93
N GLU A 184 4.65 11.23 8.48
CA GLU A 184 3.76 10.94 9.61
C GLU A 184 2.87 9.72 9.33
N VAL A 185 2.58 8.89 10.35
CA VAL A 185 1.75 7.69 10.15
C VAL A 185 0.39 8.06 9.56
N SER A 186 -0.09 9.26 9.87
CA SER A 186 -1.29 9.89 9.31
C SER A 186 -1.32 9.95 7.78
N SER A 187 -0.17 10.06 7.10
CA SER A 187 -0.11 10.08 5.63
C SER A 187 -0.50 8.75 5.00
N PHE A 188 -0.55 7.67 5.77
CA PHE A 188 -0.93 6.33 5.33
C PHE A 188 -2.34 5.93 5.78
N ASP A 189 -3.10 6.82 6.43
CA ASP A 189 -4.43 6.50 6.94
C ASP A 189 -5.40 6.07 5.85
N TRP A 190 -5.33 6.70 4.67
CA TRP A 190 -6.19 6.33 3.55
C TRP A 190 -5.96 4.87 3.12
N LEU A 191 -4.71 4.38 3.10
CA LEU A 191 -4.38 2.98 2.81
C LEU A 191 -5.00 2.07 3.88
N ARG A 192 -4.94 2.49 5.15
CA ARG A 192 -5.47 1.73 6.29
C ARG A 192 -7.00 1.67 6.26
N VAL A 193 -7.66 2.78 5.91
CA VAL A 193 -9.10 2.85 5.65
C VAL A 193 -9.49 1.93 4.49
N MET A 194 -8.69 1.91 3.42
CA MET A 194 -8.86 1.00 2.28
C MET A 194 -8.48 -0.46 2.58
N GLY A 195 -8.11 -0.80 3.81
CA GLY A 195 -7.95 -2.17 4.27
C GLY A 195 -6.53 -2.74 4.20
N ILE A 196 -5.51 -1.90 4.02
CA ILE A 196 -4.10 -2.30 4.14
C ILE A 196 -3.73 -2.60 5.60
N PHE A 197 -2.90 -3.62 5.82
CA PHE A 197 -2.53 -4.12 7.14
C PHE A 197 -1.05 -4.53 7.22
N PRO A 198 -0.46 -4.67 8.42
CA PRO A 198 0.94 -5.04 8.57
C PRO A 198 1.21 -6.45 8.06
N VAL A 199 2.26 -6.62 7.26
CA VAL A 199 2.70 -7.93 6.76
C VAL A 199 3.17 -8.83 7.91
N THR A 200 2.41 -9.90 8.18
CA THR A 200 2.78 -10.99 9.09
C THR A 200 2.09 -12.28 8.63
N ALA A 201 2.68 -13.44 8.91
CA ALA A 201 2.05 -14.74 8.62
C ALA A 201 0.69 -14.89 9.34
N THR A 202 0.59 -14.39 10.57
CA THR A 202 -0.66 -14.40 11.35
C THR A 202 -1.76 -13.57 10.70
N ASN A 203 -1.45 -12.38 10.17
CA ASN A 203 -2.45 -11.56 9.50
C ASN A 203 -2.89 -12.17 8.16
N LEU A 204 -1.93 -12.71 7.38
CA LEU A 204 -2.25 -13.42 6.14
C LEU A 204 -3.19 -14.61 6.41
N PHE A 205 -2.90 -15.40 7.44
CA PHE A 205 -3.75 -16.49 7.88
C PHE A 205 -5.17 -16.03 8.22
N LYS A 206 -5.30 -14.95 9.01
CA LYS A 206 -6.61 -14.42 9.41
C LYS A 206 -7.43 -13.93 8.22
N LEU A 207 -6.79 -13.29 7.24
CA LEU A 207 -7.51 -12.77 6.06
C LEU A 207 -8.00 -13.85 5.13
N PHE A 208 -7.23 -14.92 4.92
CA PHE A 208 -7.75 -16.08 4.21
C PHE A 208 -8.86 -16.78 5.00
N SER A 209 -8.77 -16.83 6.33
CA SER A 209 -9.87 -17.36 7.15
C SER A 209 -11.16 -16.56 7.03
N SER A 210 -11.06 -15.25 6.73
CA SER A 210 -12.20 -14.37 6.42
C SER A 210 -12.52 -14.27 4.93
N LYS A 211 -12.01 -15.19 4.10
CA LYS A 211 -12.24 -15.25 2.65
C LYS A 211 -11.95 -13.93 1.90
N SER A 212 -10.94 -13.18 2.34
CA SER A 212 -10.60 -11.89 1.73
C SER A 212 -9.77 -12.03 0.45
N HIS A 213 -9.84 -11.01 -0.41
CA HIS A 213 -8.87 -10.77 -1.48
C HIS A 213 -7.63 -10.10 -0.88
N VAL A 214 -6.48 -10.74 -0.99
CA VAL A 214 -5.23 -10.30 -0.38
C VAL A 214 -4.24 -9.93 -1.47
N LEU A 215 -3.54 -8.80 -1.31
CA LEU A 215 -2.45 -8.38 -2.18
C LEU A 215 -1.10 -8.56 -1.48
N LEU A 216 -0.18 -9.24 -2.17
CA LEU A 216 1.17 -9.50 -1.72
C LEU A 216 2.19 -9.11 -2.78
N PHE A 217 3.17 -8.30 -2.37
CA PHE A 217 4.41 -8.08 -3.11
C PHE A 217 5.55 -8.82 -2.38
N PRO A 218 5.98 -10.01 -2.84
CA PRO A 218 6.96 -10.81 -2.09
C PRO A 218 8.30 -10.10 -1.90
N GLY A 219 8.76 -9.32 -2.87
CA GLY A 219 10.00 -8.52 -2.72
C GLY A 219 9.86 -7.33 -1.77
N GLY A 220 8.65 -6.79 -1.61
CA GLY A 220 8.34 -5.75 -0.64
C GLY A 220 9.22 -4.51 -0.80
N VAL A 221 9.81 -4.02 0.29
CA VAL A 221 10.63 -2.79 0.31
C VAL A 221 11.80 -2.84 -0.70
N ARG A 222 12.40 -4.01 -0.92
CA ARG A 222 13.54 -4.14 -1.86
C ARG A 222 13.16 -3.84 -3.32
N GLU A 223 11.92 -4.15 -3.69
CA GLU A 223 11.36 -3.84 -5.00
C GLU A 223 10.83 -2.39 -5.02
N ALA A 224 10.12 -1.93 -3.98
CA ALA A 224 9.66 -0.53 -3.90
C ALA A 224 10.79 0.50 -3.87
N PHE A 225 12.01 0.11 -3.49
CA PHE A 225 13.21 0.94 -3.53
C PHE A 225 14.28 0.28 -4.41
N HIS A 226 13.86 -0.25 -5.56
CA HIS A 226 14.80 -0.79 -6.53
C HIS A 226 15.78 0.30 -7.02
N ARG A 227 16.95 -0.14 -7.49
CA ARG A 227 18.05 0.71 -7.95
C ARG A 227 17.95 0.96 -9.45
N LYS A 228 18.90 1.75 -9.97
CA LYS A 228 18.99 2.04 -11.41
C LYS A 228 19.12 0.75 -12.23
N GLY A 229 18.30 0.58 -13.27
CA GLY A 229 18.35 -0.61 -14.13
C GLY A 229 17.77 -1.88 -13.49
N GLU A 230 17.06 -1.74 -12.37
CA GLU A 230 16.38 -2.84 -11.67
C GLU A 230 14.86 -2.81 -11.85
N GLU A 231 14.35 -1.96 -12.73
CA GLU A 231 12.93 -1.84 -13.04
C GLU A 231 12.35 -3.23 -13.37
N TYR A 232 11.25 -3.57 -12.71
CA TYR A 232 10.52 -4.84 -12.89
C TYR A 232 11.29 -6.13 -12.51
N LYS A 233 12.46 -6.05 -11.87
CA LYS A 233 13.15 -7.25 -11.36
C LYS A 233 12.50 -7.74 -10.07
N LEU A 234 12.32 -9.06 -9.97
CA LEU A 234 11.74 -9.70 -8.80
C LEU A 234 12.81 -10.06 -7.76
N PHE A 235 12.85 -9.32 -6.65
CA PHE A 235 13.74 -9.56 -5.52
C PHE A 235 13.02 -10.37 -4.44
N TRP A 236 12.59 -11.55 -4.85
CA TRP A 236 11.78 -12.47 -4.05
C TRP A 236 12.65 -13.27 -3.07
N PRO A 237 12.22 -13.48 -1.81
CA PRO A 237 13.01 -14.23 -0.83
C PRO A 237 13.11 -15.71 -1.21
N GLU A 238 14.27 -16.34 -1.02
CA GLU A 238 14.49 -17.75 -1.40
C GLU A 238 13.45 -18.71 -0.81
N GLN A 239 12.98 -18.40 0.40
CA GLN A 239 11.95 -19.15 1.11
C GLN A 239 10.78 -18.22 1.42
N SER A 240 9.59 -18.59 0.94
CA SER A 240 8.35 -17.92 1.29
C SER A 240 7.23 -18.90 1.62
N GLU A 241 6.46 -18.55 2.63
CA GLU A 241 5.41 -19.40 3.20
C GLU A 241 4.04 -19.16 2.57
N PHE A 242 3.89 -18.14 1.71
CA PHE A 242 2.57 -17.69 1.29
C PHE A 242 1.81 -18.76 0.49
N VAL A 243 2.50 -19.58 -0.30
CA VAL A 243 1.88 -20.68 -1.08
C VAL A 243 1.29 -21.77 -0.17
N ARG A 244 1.98 -22.09 0.93
CA ARG A 244 1.48 -23.07 1.91
C ARG A 244 0.30 -22.53 2.68
N ILE A 245 0.35 -21.24 3.03
CA ILE A 245 -0.76 -20.56 3.70
C ILE A 245 -1.97 -20.48 2.75
N ALA A 246 -1.77 -20.14 1.47
CA ALA A 246 -2.82 -20.12 0.45
C ALA A 246 -3.51 -21.50 0.31
N ALA A 247 -2.73 -22.57 0.10
CA ALA A 247 -3.27 -23.92 -0.03
C ALA A 247 -3.97 -24.45 1.23
N ARG A 248 -3.58 -23.97 2.42
CA ARG A 248 -4.28 -24.32 3.66
C ARG A 248 -5.75 -23.87 3.66
N PHE A 249 -6.07 -22.80 2.93
CA PHE A 249 -7.41 -22.22 2.81
C PHE A 249 -8.04 -22.41 1.43
N GLY A 250 -7.38 -23.13 0.51
CA GLY A 250 -7.83 -23.28 -0.87
C GLY A 250 -7.91 -21.94 -1.62
N ALA A 251 -7.01 -21.00 -1.32
CA ALA A 251 -7.02 -19.69 -1.95
C ALA A 251 -6.57 -19.76 -3.41
N LYS A 252 -7.26 -19.03 -4.30
CA LYS A 252 -6.82 -18.89 -5.69
C LYS A 252 -5.66 -17.91 -5.75
N ILE A 253 -4.51 -18.33 -6.25
CA ILE A 253 -3.36 -17.45 -6.44
C ILE A 253 -3.44 -16.85 -7.84
N ILE A 254 -3.46 -15.52 -7.94
CA ILE A 254 -3.47 -14.81 -9.22
C ILE A 254 -2.13 -14.09 -9.37
N PRO A 255 -1.20 -14.65 -10.18
CA PRO A 255 0.02 -13.94 -10.52
C PRO A 255 -0.32 -12.75 -11.41
N PHE A 256 0.30 -11.60 -11.17
CA PHE A 256 0.09 -10.42 -12.01
C PHE A 256 1.38 -9.60 -12.18
N GLY A 257 1.47 -8.89 -13.30
CA GLY A 257 2.53 -7.92 -13.57
C GLY A 257 2.00 -6.49 -13.54
N SER A 258 2.83 -5.55 -13.06
CA SER A 258 2.60 -4.10 -13.11
C SER A 258 3.75 -3.42 -13.84
N VAL A 259 3.43 -2.61 -14.85
CA VAL A 259 4.41 -1.94 -15.71
C VAL A 259 3.98 -0.49 -15.96
N GLY A 260 4.93 0.45 -15.98
CA GLY A 260 4.71 1.86 -16.34
C GLY A 260 5.48 2.87 -15.47
N GLU A 261 6.16 2.45 -14.41
CA GLU A 261 6.93 3.37 -13.56
C GLU A 261 8.02 4.12 -14.34
N ASP A 262 8.67 3.43 -15.26
CA ASP A 262 9.74 3.94 -16.12
C ASP A 262 9.23 4.93 -17.17
N ASP A 263 7.91 5.00 -17.38
CA ASP A 263 7.25 5.99 -18.21
C ASP A 263 6.91 7.28 -17.44
N LEU A 264 6.91 7.26 -16.10
CA LEU A 264 6.76 8.47 -15.29
C LEU A 264 8.09 9.16 -15.05
N GLY A 265 9.14 8.38 -14.83
CA GLY A 265 10.46 8.91 -14.57
C GLY A 265 11.55 7.86 -14.61
N GLN A 266 12.79 8.32 -14.65
CA GLN A 266 13.97 7.47 -14.58
C GLN A 266 14.67 7.68 -13.25
N VAL A 267 15.03 6.60 -12.56
CA VAL A 267 15.93 6.68 -11.40
C VAL A 267 17.31 7.08 -11.89
N VAL A 268 17.82 8.20 -11.38
CA VAL A 268 19.16 8.74 -11.73
C VAL A 268 20.08 8.79 -10.52
N ILE A 269 19.52 8.81 -9.30
CA ILE A 269 20.25 8.72 -8.04
C ILE A 269 19.57 7.64 -7.20
N ASP A 270 20.33 6.64 -6.77
CA ASP A 270 19.84 5.57 -5.89
C ASP A 270 20.69 5.42 -4.62
N TYR A 271 20.42 4.38 -3.85
CA TYR A 271 21.15 4.07 -2.63
C TYR A 271 22.67 4.05 -2.83
N ASP A 272 23.16 3.42 -3.90
CA ASP A 272 24.60 3.21 -4.14
C ASP A 272 25.33 4.53 -4.42
N ASP A 273 24.62 5.54 -4.93
CA ASP A 273 25.15 6.89 -5.06
C ASP A 273 25.13 7.65 -3.73
N LEU A 274 24.02 7.60 -3.02
CA LEU A 274 23.81 8.36 -1.79
C LEU A 274 24.77 7.92 -0.67
N VAL A 275 25.04 6.62 -0.54
CA VAL A 275 25.93 6.12 0.53
C VAL A 275 27.40 6.47 0.34
N LYS A 276 27.80 6.98 -0.84
CA LYS A 276 29.15 7.52 -1.07
C LYS A 276 29.35 8.84 -0.33
N ILE A 277 28.28 9.54 0.03
CA ILE A 277 28.31 10.79 0.78
C ILE A 277 28.07 10.47 2.27
N PRO A 278 29.05 10.65 3.18
CA PRO A 278 28.95 10.19 4.57
C PRO A 278 27.73 10.71 5.33
N TYR A 279 27.37 11.97 5.12
CA TYR A 279 26.18 12.57 5.74
C TYR A 279 24.89 11.87 5.28
N LEU A 280 24.74 11.61 3.97
CA LEU A 280 23.55 10.94 3.43
C LEU A 280 23.50 9.46 3.84
N ARG A 281 24.66 8.80 3.96
CA ARG A 281 24.72 7.44 4.53
C ARG A 281 24.13 7.39 5.94
N SER A 282 24.60 8.26 6.83
CA SER A 282 24.10 8.32 8.21
C SER A 282 22.61 8.65 8.27
N GLU A 283 22.14 9.51 7.35
CA GLU A 283 20.72 9.82 7.21
C GLU A 283 19.88 8.59 6.82
N ILE A 284 20.32 7.82 5.82
CA ILE A 284 19.63 6.59 5.38
C ILE A 284 19.63 5.54 6.49
N GLU A 285 20.74 5.37 7.21
CA GLU A 285 20.81 4.49 8.39
C GLU A 285 19.81 4.94 9.46
N ASN A 286 19.67 6.25 9.70
CA ASN A 286 18.71 6.79 10.64
C ASN A 286 17.26 6.50 10.23
N LEU A 287 16.90 6.78 8.98
CA LEU A 287 15.58 6.51 8.40
C LEU A 287 15.24 5.02 8.47
N THR A 288 16.18 4.17 8.06
CA THR A 288 15.99 2.71 8.08
C THR A 288 15.79 2.20 9.51
N ASN A 289 16.51 2.77 10.48
CA ASN A 289 16.36 2.44 11.91
C ASN A 289 15.09 3.02 12.56
N GLU A 290 14.38 3.97 11.91
CA GLU A 290 13.03 4.40 12.35
C GLU A 290 11.97 3.32 12.08
N ALA A 291 12.23 2.45 11.10
CA ALA A 291 11.34 1.38 10.67
C ALA A 291 11.67 0.03 11.36
N VAL A 292 10.69 -0.88 11.37
CA VAL A 292 10.90 -2.27 11.83
C VAL A 292 11.54 -3.07 10.70
N GLN A 293 12.72 -3.67 10.91
CA GLN A 293 13.33 -4.56 9.91
C GLN A 293 12.66 -5.94 9.96
N LEU A 294 12.03 -6.34 8.86
CA LEU A 294 11.23 -7.58 8.79
C LEU A 294 12.04 -8.81 8.37
N ARG A 295 13.26 -8.63 7.85
CA ARG A 295 14.11 -9.69 7.28
C ARG A 295 15.60 -9.53 7.62
N ALA A 296 15.91 -8.88 8.75
CA ALA A 296 17.29 -8.76 9.21
C ALA A 296 17.92 -10.14 9.41
N GLY A 297 19.09 -10.39 8.80
CA GLY A 297 19.82 -11.66 8.91
C GLY A 297 19.29 -12.81 8.04
N VAL A 298 18.38 -12.55 7.09
CA VAL A 298 17.88 -13.57 6.14
C VAL A 298 18.88 -13.82 4.99
N GLY A 299 19.89 -12.96 4.81
CA GLY A 299 20.89 -13.08 3.74
C GLY A 299 20.33 -12.73 2.36
N GLY A 300 21.22 -12.41 1.42
CA GLY A 300 20.88 -12.10 0.03
C GLY A 300 20.22 -10.74 -0.19
N GLU A 301 19.67 -10.53 -1.39
CA GLU A 301 19.12 -9.21 -1.80
C GLU A 301 17.91 -8.74 -0.99
N VAL A 302 17.18 -9.65 -0.35
CA VAL A 302 15.98 -9.31 0.44
C VAL A 302 16.28 -8.70 1.81
N GLU A 303 17.54 -8.78 2.26
CA GLU A 303 18.04 -8.11 3.45
C GLU A 303 18.23 -6.59 3.21
N ASN A 304 18.39 -6.18 1.95
CA ASN A 304 18.52 -4.78 1.55
C ASN A 304 17.17 -4.04 1.63
N GLN A 305 16.74 -3.75 2.85
CA GLN A 305 15.50 -3.02 3.16
C GLN A 305 15.75 -1.53 3.47
N GLN A 306 16.79 -0.94 2.88
CA GLN A 306 17.15 0.45 3.13
C GLN A 306 16.08 1.38 2.57
N VAL A 307 15.60 2.31 3.40
CA VAL A 307 14.66 3.34 2.99
C VAL A 307 15.44 4.61 2.70
N TYR A 308 15.40 5.08 1.46
CA TYR A 308 16.10 6.27 1.01
C TYR A 308 15.23 7.05 0.01
N PRO A 309 15.39 8.37 -0.10
CA PRO A 309 14.70 9.14 -1.12
C PRO A 309 15.41 8.96 -2.49
N PRO A 310 14.81 8.26 -3.48
CA PRO A 310 15.43 8.14 -4.80
C PRO A 310 15.39 9.48 -5.55
N GLY A 311 16.44 9.77 -6.32
CA GLY A 311 16.42 10.89 -7.27
C GLY A 311 15.82 10.43 -8.60
N ILE A 312 14.67 10.99 -8.96
CA ILE A 312 13.90 10.62 -10.15
C ILE A 312 13.90 11.80 -11.12
N LEU A 313 14.33 11.54 -12.36
CA LEU A 313 14.19 12.48 -13.47
C LEU A 313 12.83 12.22 -14.16
N PRO A 314 11.89 13.18 -14.13
CA PRO A 314 10.57 12.98 -14.73
C PRO A 314 10.65 12.88 -16.26
N LYS A 315 9.74 12.09 -16.84
CA LYS A 315 9.53 11.96 -18.30
C LYS A 315 8.16 12.50 -18.71
N VAL A 316 7.90 12.57 -20.01
CA VAL A 316 6.52 12.74 -20.51
C VAL A 316 5.72 11.51 -20.08
N PRO A 317 4.70 11.65 -19.23
CA PRO A 317 4.04 10.51 -18.62
C PRO A 317 3.44 9.55 -19.65
N GLY A 318 3.80 8.28 -19.51
CA GLY A 318 3.10 7.17 -20.16
C GLY A 318 1.88 6.69 -19.34
N ARG A 319 1.60 5.38 -19.40
CA ARG A 319 0.50 4.75 -18.66
C ARG A 319 1.00 3.68 -17.71
N PHE A 320 0.17 3.34 -16.75
CA PHE A 320 0.30 2.11 -15.98
C PHE A 320 -0.49 0.98 -16.63
N TYR A 321 0.07 -0.21 -16.60
CA TYR A 321 -0.55 -1.43 -17.13
C TYR A 321 -0.46 -2.52 -16.07
N TYR A 322 -1.56 -3.24 -15.90
CA TYR A 322 -1.67 -4.37 -15.00
C TYR A 322 -2.23 -5.55 -15.78
N TYR A 323 -1.58 -6.70 -15.65
CA TYR A 323 -2.04 -7.93 -16.27
C TYR A 323 -2.11 -9.02 -15.22
N PHE A 324 -3.33 -9.42 -14.89
CA PHE A 324 -3.66 -10.52 -14.01
C PHE A 324 -3.75 -11.81 -14.82
N GLY A 325 -2.77 -12.69 -14.62
CA GLY A 325 -2.68 -13.98 -15.30
C GLY A 325 -3.73 -14.97 -14.84
N LYS A 326 -3.63 -16.20 -15.34
CA LYS A 326 -4.56 -17.27 -15.03
C LYS A 326 -4.53 -17.62 -13.52
N PRO A 327 -5.69 -17.76 -12.85
CA PRO A 327 -5.74 -18.24 -11.48
C PRO A 327 -5.12 -19.64 -11.32
N ILE A 328 -4.25 -19.78 -10.32
CA ILE A 328 -3.64 -21.04 -9.90
C ILE A 328 -4.44 -21.58 -8.72
N GLU A 329 -5.05 -22.75 -8.93
CA GLU A 329 -5.85 -23.42 -7.90
C GLU A 329 -4.97 -24.06 -6.84
N THR A 330 -5.29 -23.81 -5.58
CA THR A 330 -4.62 -24.45 -4.43
C THR A 330 -5.55 -25.31 -3.59
N ASP A 331 -6.85 -25.32 -3.91
CA ASP A 331 -7.81 -26.19 -3.24
C ASP A 331 -7.44 -27.67 -3.44
N GLY A 332 -7.61 -28.47 -2.40
CA GLY A 332 -7.17 -29.86 -2.37
C GLY A 332 -5.64 -30.09 -2.25
N ARG A 333 -4.79 -29.07 -2.44
CA ARG A 333 -3.31 -29.21 -2.43
C ARG A 333 -2.66 -29.05 -1.05
N LYS A 334 -3.45 -28.92 0.01
CA LYS A 334 -2.96 -28.69 1.39
C LYS A 334 -1.96 -29.74 1.89
N GLN A 335 -2.14 -31.02 1.57
CA GLN A 335 -1.22 -32.08 2.03
C GLN A 335 0.03 -32.13 1.15
N GLU A 336 -0.13 -31.98 -0.16
CA GLU A 336 0.96 -31.89 -1.14
C GLU A 336 1.95 -30.78 -0.76
N LEU A 337 1.45 -29.55 -0.52
CA LEU A 337 2.29 -28.40 -0.24
C LEU A 337 2.83 -28.34 1.20
N LYS A 338 2.62 -29.36 2.03
CA LYS A 338 3.42 -29.52 3.27
C LYS A 338 4.84 -29.95 2.97
N ASP A 339 5.03 -30.64 1.85
CA ASP A 339 6.34 -30.98 1.34
C ASP A 339 7.06 -29.69 0.90
N LYS A 340 8.32 -29.54 1.34
CA LYS A 340 9.09 -28.31 1.09
C LYS A 340 9.43 -28.15 -0.38
N ASP A 341 9.73 -29.25 -1.08
CA ASP A 341 10.12 -29.21 -2.49
C ASP A 341 8.89 -28.90 -3.35
N LYS A 342 7.73 -29.50 -3.04
CA LYS A 342 6.46 -29.15 -3.71
C LYS A 342 6.00 -27.73 -3.45
N SER A 343 6.15 -27.24 -2.22
CA SER A 343 5.93 -25.83 -1.90
C SER A 343 6.86 -24.92 -2.70
N GLN A 344 8.13 -25.31 -2.88
CA GLN A 344 9.10 -24.52 -3.63
C GLN A 344 8.83 -24.52 -5.13
N GLU A 345 8.42 -25.67 -5.70
CA GLU A 345 7.99 -25.79 -7.09
C GLU A 345 6.85 -24.80 -7.40
N LEU A 346 5.78 -24.80 -6.60
CA LEU A 346 4.66 -23.87 -6.79
C LEU A 346 5.09 -22.40 -6.59
N TYR A 347 5.96 -22.14 -5.62
CA TYR A 347 6.48 -20.79 -5.39
C TYR A 347 7.23 -20.24 -6.62
N LEU A 348 8.07 -21.07 -7.24
CA LEU A 348 8.79 -20.72 -8.46
C LEU A 348 7.85 -20.60 -9.67
N GLU A 349 6.84 -21.47 -9.77
CA GLU A 349 5.79 -21.36 -10.79
C GLU A 349 5.10 -19.98 -10.72
N VAL A 350 4.63 -19.58 -9.53
CA VAL A 350 4.00 -18.27 -9.32
C VAL A 350 4.96 -17.13 -9.72
N LYS A 351 6.24 -17.22 -9.33
CA LYS A 351 7.25 -16.22 -9.71
C LYS A 351 7.41 -16.14 -11.24
N THR A 352 7.52 -17.28 -11.92
CA THR A 352 7.64 -17.34 -13.38
C THR A 352 6.40 -16.79 -14.08
N GLU A 353 5.20 -17.05 -13.58
CA GLU A 353 3.98 -16.46 -14.15
C GLU A 353 3.94 -14.94 -13.98
N VAL A 354 4.42 -14.40 -12.85
CA VAL A 354 4.59 -12.93 -12.67
C VAL A 354 5.58 -12.37 -13.70
N GLU A 355 6.73 -13.03 -13.89
CA GLU A 355 7.73 -12.62 -14.90
C GLU A 355 7.14 -12.63 -16.33
N ARG A 356 6.31 -13.63 -16.66
CA ARG A 356 5.60 -13.69 -17.94
C ARG A 356 4.59 -12.56 -18.10
N CYS A 357 3.84 -12.23 -17.05
CA CYS A 357 2.89 -11.12 -17.08
C CYS A 357 3.61 -9.78 -17.33
N ILE A 358 4.73 -9.56 -16.65
CA ILE A 358 5.59 -8.38 -16.85
C ILE A 358 6.13 -8.34 -18.29
N ALA A 359 6.65 -9.47 -18.81
CA ALA A 359 7.19 -9.55 -20.16
C ALA A 359 6.13 -9.21 -21.21
N TYR A 360 4.92 -9.79 -21.09
CA TYR A 360 3.79 -9.49 -21.96
C TYR A 360 3.46 -8.00 -21.97
N LEU A 361 3.36 -7.37 -20.79
CA LEU A 361 3.05 -5.94 -20.68
C LEU A 361 4.15 -5.06 -21.27
N LYS A 362 5.43 -5.38 -21.03
CA LYS A 362 6.57 -4.64 -21.57
C LYS A 362 6.60 -4.67 -23.09
N GLU A 363 6.22 -5.80 -23.70
CA GLU A 363 6.13 -5.93 -25.16
C GLU A 363 4.92 -5.18 -25.70
N LYS A 364 3.72 -5.47 -25.18
CA LYS A 364 2.46 -4.96 -25.72
C LYS A 364 2.28 -3.46 -25.56
N ARG A 365 2.79 -2.86 -24.47
CA ARG A 365 2.68 -1.40 -24.27
C ARG A 365 3.40 -0.58 -25.34
N GLU A 366 4.40 -1.15 -26.03
CA GLU A 366 5.12 -0.45 -27.10
C GLU A 366 4.23 -0.17 -28.32
N SER A 367 3.15 -0.93 -28.50
CA SER A 367 2.15 -0.69 -29.54
C SER A 367 0.91 0.08 -29.06
N ASP A 368 0.88 0.59 -27.81
CA ASP A 368 -0.25 1.42 -27.34
C ASP A 368 -0.19 2.84 -27.95
N PRO A 369 -1.11 3.21 -28.86
CA PRO A 369 -1.14 4.56 -29.45
C PRO A 369 -1.48 5.65 -28.41
N TYR A 370 -2.05 5.25 -27.28
CA TYR A 370 -2.44 6.11 -26.17
C TYR A 370 -1.49 6.01 -24.98
N ARG A 371 -0.28 5.43 -25.14
CA ARG A 371 0.72 5.41 -24.06
C ARG A 371 1.02 6.82 -23.56
N SER A 372 1.30 7.77 -24.45
CA SER A 372 1.62 9.15 -24.09
C SER A 372 0.41 9.91 -23.54
N ILE A 373 0.61 10.70 -22.48
CA ILE A 373 -0.41 11.62 -21.97
C ILE A 373 -0.91 12.62 -23.03
N LEU A 374 -0.08 12.97 -24.03
CA LEU A 374 -0.45 13.92 -25.08
C LEU A 374 -1.52 13.34 -26.02
N THR A 375 -1.35 12.09 -26.46
CA THR A 375 -2.32 11.42 -27.33
C THR A 375 -3.61 11.12 -26.57
N ARG A 376 -3.52 10.79 -25.28
CA ARG A 376 -4.70 10.63 -24.39
C ARG A 376 -5.48 11.92 -24.21
N SER A 377 -4.78 13.03 -23.96
CA SER A 377 -5.42 14.34 -23.78
C SER A 377 -6.15 14.77 -25.06
N LEU A 378 -5.56 14.51 -26.24
CA LEU A 378 -6.21 14.77 -27.53
C LEU A 378 -7.43 13.89 -27.74
N TYR A 379 -7.34 12.60 -27.37
CA TYR A 379 -8.47 11.69 -27.44
C TYR A 379 -9.64 12.17 -26.58
N GLN A 380 -9.36 12.53 -25.32
CA GLN A 380 -10.38 13.01 -24.40
C GLN A 380 -10.98 14.37 -24.82
N ALA A 381 -10.20 15.25 -25.44
CA ALA A 381 -10.72 16.53 -25.96
C ALA A 381 -11.72 16.34 -27.12
N THR A 382 -11.68 15.20 -27.81
CA THR A 382 -12.51 14.89 -28.97
C THR A 382 -13.62 13.88 -28.68
N HIS A 383 -13.69 13.35 -27.45
CA HIS A 383 -14.65 12.34 -27.02
C HIS A 383 -15.37 12.79 -25.74
N ALA A 384 -16.41 12.06 -25.31
CA ALA A 384 -17.07 12.37 -24.05
C ALA A 384 -16.09 12.16 -22.87
N PRO A 385 -16.15 12.97 -21.79
CA PRO A 385 -15.25 12.84 -20.64
C PRO A 385 -15.24 11.46 -19.97
N THR A 386 -16.33 10.69 -20.13
CA THR A 386 -16.51 9.33 -19.60
C THR A 386 -16.10 8.23 -20.58
N SER A 387 -15.52 8.58 -21.74
CA SER A 387 -15.15 7.59 -22.75
C SER A 387 -13.90 6.84 -22.31
N ASP A 388 -13.98 5.51 -22.31
CA ASP A 388 -12.83 4.66 -22.05
C ASP A 388 -11.76 4.86 -23.12
N ILE A 389 -10.59 5.32 -22.70
CA ILE A 389 -9.44 5.46 -23.58
C ILE A 389 -9.04 4.06 -24.07
N PRO A 390 -8.93 3.83 -25.39
CA PRO A 390 -8.46 2.56 -25.92
C PRO A 390 -7.02 2.27 -25.49
N THR A 391 -6.56 1.05 -25.79
CA THR A 391 -5.17 0.62 -25.60
C THR A 391 -4.77 -0.25 -26.79
N PHE A 392 -3.65 -0.95 -26.70
CA PHE A 392 -3.21 -1.91 -27.73
C PHE A 392 -4.21 -3.06 -27.95
N GLU A 393 -4.06 -3.76 -29.08
CA GLU A 393 -4.82 -4.97 -29.40
C GLU A 393 -4.33 -6.15 -28.54
N ILE A 394 -5.27 -6.76 -27.80
CA ILE A 394 -5.02 -7.77 -26.76
C ILE A 394 -4.63 -9.11 -27.38
#